data_AF-A0A5Q8CBG0-F1
#
_entry.id   AF-A0A5Q8CBG0-F1
#
_cell.length_a   1.000
_cell.length_b   1.000
_cell.length_c   1.000
_cell.angle_alpha   90.00
_cell.angle_beta   90.00
_cell.angle_gamma   90.00
#
_symmetry.space_group_name_H-M   'P 1'
#
loop_
_entity.id
_entity.type
_entity.pdbx_description
1 polymer ?
#
loop_
_entity_poly.entity_id
_entity_poly.type
_entity_poly.pdbx_seq_one_letter_code
_entity_poly.pdbx_strand_id
1 'polypeptide(L)'
;MALYGYAEQNRVPYLVPVAAFPRLTQPGTKYTFRLEPNAVGWGYAIAQFVAKQKPGAKIALVYSDFALMRAIAAGLKYQAPLSGVKIEPEIVFPQGANDATVQVAQVRAANPDYVVSVGGGGFDNTLTNQLLDIGIKPEQIIHPYFATNQVLSWGKRSVGSFYGTFFDANLDKLTPEGKDFVTKSTAENGRPPSYLENFCYVTAHVIRQVLDNVPEAADDREKFRSAVSALKMKEPTSGLPIEFDKNGARVEYIYIMQMQEVAEKNYKAKEVYYTEWDPEGHPSLHSGEITVIVRRHACGAKAAANFSDPVKAGGIAMSDGTLIILLSTLSTGLLLGAIFALVATGVTIVYGSIWMPNAANGQFFLLAALFGWSMTVSWGINPALAAVLGDWGQRAPVLHS
;
A
#
# COMPACT_ATOMS: atom_id res chain seq x y z
N MET A 1 0.58 -2.45 10.82
CA MET A 1 0.55 -1.91 12.19
C MET A 1 0.21 -2.94 13.25
N ALA A 2 -0.76 -3.85 13.05
CA ALA A 2 -1.13 -4.86 14.05
C ALA A 2 0.06 -5.77 14.47
N LEU A 3 0.83 -6.27 13.50
CA LEU A 3 2.00 -7.13 13.76
C LEU A 3 3.16 -6.39 14.45
N TYR A 4 3.37 -5.11 14.15
CA TYR A 4 4.40 -4.28 14.79
C TYR A 4 4.21 -4.23 16.31
N GLY A 5 3.00 -3.90 16.77
CA GLY A 5 2.73 -3.80 18.21
C GLY A 5 2.93 -5.14 18.92
N TYR A 6 2.50 -6.24 18.30
CA TYR A 6 2.71 -7.58 18.82
C TYR A 6 4.19 -7.94 18.92
N ALA A 7 4.97 -7.69 17.86
CA ALA A 7 6.39 -8.00 17.80
C ALA A 7 7.19 -7.27 18.89
N GLU A 8 6.97 -5.97 19.04
CA GLU A 8 7.64 -5.15 20.07
C GLU A 8 7.24 -5.58 21.49
N GLN A 9 5.94 -5.83 21.74
CA GLN A 9 5.44 -6.21 23.06
C GLN A 9 5.94 -7.60 23.51
N ASN A 10 6.02 -8.55 22.57
CA ASN A 10 6.36 -9.94 22.86
C ASN A 10 7.83 -10.27 22.58
N ARG A 11 8.65 -9.26 22.26
CA ARG A 11 10.08 -9.41 21.97
C ARG A 11 10.32 -10.44 20.86
N VAL A 12 9.50 -10.38 19.81
CA VAL A 12 9.61 -11.27 18.65
C VAL A 12 10.31 -10.49 17.54
N PRO A 13 11.52 -10.91 17.10
CA PRO A 13 12.17 -10.29 15.96
C PRO A 13 11.29 -10.38 14.72
N TYR A 14 11.03 -9.25 14.08
CA TYR A 14 10.12 -9.15 12.95
C TYR A 14 10.80 -8.44 11.79
N LEU A 15 11.16 -9.21 10.76
CA LEU A 15 11.71 -8.67 9.51
C LEU A 15 10.57 -8.39 8.55
N VAL A 16 10.48 -7.14 8.12
CA VAL A 16 9.45 -6.61 7.24
C VAL A 16 10.02 -6.44 5.84
N PRO A 17 9.70 -7.33 4.89
CA PRO A 17 10.27 -7.27 3.56
C PRO A 17 9.71 -6.10 2.74
N VAL A 18 8.40 -5.82 2.83
CA VAL A 18 7.67 -4.95 1.90
C VAL A 18 6.58 -4.13 2.59
N ALA A 19 6.93 -3.38 3.64
CA ALA A 19 6.04 -2.33 4.12
C ALA A 19 6.80 -1.05 4.47
N ALA A 20 6.55 0.02 3.72
CA ALA A 20 7.28 1.28 3.78
C ALA A 20 6.79 2.31 4.82
N PHE A 21 5.72 2.04 5.57
CA PHE A 21 5.13 3.09 6.42
C PHE A 21 6.10 3.53 7.54
N PRO A 22 6.38 4.84 7.72
CA PRO A 22 7.43 5.34 8.62
C PRO A 22 7.32 4.81 10.06
N ARG A 23 6.10 4.56 10.51
CA ARG A 23 5.80 4.12 11.88
C ARG A 23 6.33 2.72 12.21
N LEU A 24 6.72 1.93 11.22
CA LEU A 24 7.25 0.57 11.42
C LEU A 24 8.66 0.57 12.05
N THR A 25 9.39 1.68 11.93
CA THR A 25 10.74 1.86 12.47
C THR A 25 10.86 3.23 13.14
N GLN A 26 9.81 3.62 13.87
CA GLN A 26 9.79 4.87 14.63
C GLN A 26 10.84 4.85 15.75
N PRO A 27 11.30 6.02 16.25
CA PRO A 27 12.25 6.08 17.36
C PRO A 27 11.85 5.19 18.53
N GLY A 28 12.80 4.36 18.99
CA GLY A 28 12.60 3.42 20.09
C GLY A 28 12.08 2.03 19.68
N THR A 29 11.89 1.78 18.38
CA THR A 29 11.67 0.42 17.83
C THR A 29 12.89 -0.45 18.08
N LYS A 30 12.68 -1.70 18.53
CA LYS A 30 13.79 -2.62 18.89
C LYS A 30 13.73 -3.95 18.16
N TYR A 31 12.56 -4.53 17.95
CA TYR A 31 12.41 -5.89 17.42
C TYR A 31 11.97 -5.91 15.96
N THR A 32 11.48 -4.80 15.42
CA THR A 32 11.06 -4.67 14.03
C THR A 32 12.20 -4.12 13.18
N PHE A 33 12.50 -4.82 12.08
CA PHE A 33 13.50 -4.42 11.09
C PHE A 33 12.85 -4.34 9.72
N ARG A 34 13.04 -3.24 8.99
CA ARG A 34 12.42 -2.99 7.69
C ARG A 34 13.46 -3.02 6.58
N LEU A 35 13.28 -3.92 5.62
CA LEU A 35 14.12 -3.98 4.42
C LEU A 35 13.70 -2.97 3.36
N GLU A 36 12.38 -2.82 3.14
CA GLU A 36 11.87 -1.82 2.20
C GLU A 36 12.12 -0.41 2.72
N PRO A 37 12.62 0.50 1.89
CA PRO A 37 12.78 1.87 2.32
C PRO A 37 11.51 2.62 2.71
N ASN A 38 11.69 3.60 3.59
CA ASN A 38 10.63 4.45 4.12
C ASN A 38 9.88 5.20 3.01
N ALA A 39 8.56 5.22 3.11
CA ALA A 39 7.66 5.84 2.14
C ALA A 39 7.96 7.33 1.86
N VAL A 40 8.45 8.06 2.86
CA VAL A 40 8.87 9.47 2.72
C VAL A 40 10.03 9.61 1.72
N GLY A 41 10.91 8.60 1.65
CA GLY A 41 12.05 8.56 0.76
C GLY A 41 11.64 8.63 -0.71
N TRP A 42 10.52 7.99 -1.10
CA TRP A 42 9.99 8.08 -2.47
C TRP A 42 9.75 9.53 -2.88
N GLY A 43 9.08 10.29 -2.02
CA GLY A 43 8.82 11.71 -2.25
C GLY A 43 10.10 12.56 -2.30
N TYR A 44 11.07 12.26 -1.42
CA TYR A 44 12.39 12.89 -1.43
C TYR A 44 13.11 12.67 -2.77
N ALA A 45 13.18 11.42 -3.24
CA ALA A 45 13.86 11.07 -4.47
C ALA A 45 13.22 11.73 -5.71
N ILE A 46 11.88 11.81 -5.75
CA ILE A 46 11.16 12.51 -6.82
C ILE A 46 11.52 13.99 -6.84
N ALA A 47 11.52 14.67 -5.68
CA ALA A 47 11.87 16.08 -5.60
C ALA A 47 13.30 16.35 -6.11
N GLN A 48 14.27 15.53 -5.67
CA GLN A 48 15.66 15.65 -6.10
C GLN A 48 15.83 15.37 -7.60
N PHE A 49 15.14 14.36 -8.12
CA PHE A 49 15.14 14.04 -9.53
C PHE A 49 14.57 15.18 -10.37
N VAL A 50 13.39 15.68 -10.02
CA VAL A 50 12.75 16.79 -10.72
C VAL A 50 13.65 18.03 -10.71
N ALA A 51 14.24 18.38 -9.58
CA ALA A 51 15.16 19.51 -9.48
C ALA A 51 16.39 19.35 -10.37
N LYS A 52 16.93 18.12 -10.48
CA LYS A 52 18.06 17.81 -11.37
C LYS A 52 17.67 17.88 -12.85
N GLN A 53 16.48 17.41 -13.21
CA GLN A 53 15.99 17.44 -14.60
C GLN A 53 15.64 18.86 -15.04
N LYS A 54 14.97 19.60 -14.17
CA LYS A 54 14.53 20.97 -14.42
C LYS A 54 14.55 21.78 -13.12
N PRO A 55 15.63 22.54 -12.87
CA PRO A 55 15.68 23.47 -11.74
C PRO A 55 14.50 24.45 -11.79
N GLY A 56 13.82 24.64 -10.66
CA GLY A 56 12.66 25.55 -10.59
C GLY A 56 11.35 24.99 -11.14
N ALA A 57 11.28 23.68 -11.43
CA ALA A 57 10.09 23.06 -12.01
C ALA A 57 8.83 23.23 -11.15
N LYS A 58 7.69 23.37 -11.82
CA LYS A 58 6.36 23.29 -11.24
C LYS A 58 5.78 21.89 -11.47
N ILE A 59 5.35 21.22 -10.41
CA ILE A 59 4.76 19.89 -10.47
C ILE A 59 3.31 19.92 -10.02
N ALA A 60 2.46 19.15 -10.70
CA ALA A 60 1.15 18.78 -10.16
C ALA A 60 1.30 17.50 -9.34
N LEU A 61 0.88 17.50 -8.09
CA LEU A 61 0.89 16.32 -7.22
C LEU A 61 -0.54 15.77 -7.14
N VAL A 62 -0.74 14.55 -7.64
CA VAL A 62 -2.05 13.86 -7.61
C VAL A 62 -1.91 12.58 -6.78
N TYR A 63 -2.63 12.45 -5.68
CA TYR A 63 -2.48 11.28 -4.79
C TYR A 63 -3.78 10.82 -4.14
N SER A 64 -3.87 9.52 -3.89
CA SER A 64 -5.05 8.95 -3.22
C SER A 64 -5.01 9.23 -1.72
N ASP A 65 -6.18 9.35 -1.12
CA ASP A 65 -6.37 9.45 0.34
C ASP A 65 -6.17 8.09 1.02
N PHE A 66 -4.95 7.55 0.86
CA PHE A 66 -4.50 6.33 1.50
C PHE A 66 -3.22 6.60 2.29
N ALA A 67 -3.06 5.94 3.44
CA ALA A 67 -1.99 6.25 4.40
C ALA A 67 -0.57 6.23 3.77
N LEU A 68 -0.28 5.25 2.91
CA LEU A 68 1.00 5.14 2.22
C LEU A 68 1.20 6.31 1.23
N MET A 69 0.18 6.64 0.44
CA MET A 69 0.24 7.72 -0.55
C MET A 69 0.40 9.08 0.12
N ARG A 70 -0.28 9.30 1.26
CA ARG A 70 -0.07 10.48 2.10
C ARG A 70 1.37 10.58 2.63
N ALA A 71 1.99 9.46 3.00
CA ALA A 71 3.38 9.47 3.48
C ALA A 71 4.37 9.83 2.37
N ILE A 72 4.16 9.31 1.15
CA ILE A 72 4.94 9.67 -0.04
C ILE A 72 4.76 11.15 -0.38
N ALA A 73 3.50 11.62 -0.43
CA ALA A 73 3.17 13.01 -0.67
C ALA A 73 3.79 13.94 0.39
N ALA A 74 3.81 13.53 1.66
CA ALA A 74 4.44 14.30 2.73
C ALA A 74 5.95 14.45 2.52
N GLY A 75 6.65 13.38 2.12
CA GLY A 75 8.08 13.46 1.78
C GLY A 75 8.37 14.38 0.60
N LEU A 76 7.53 14.32 -0.43
CA LEU A 76 7.65 15.21 -1.59
C LEU A 76 7.39 16.67 -1.20
N LYS A 77 6.35 16.93 -0.40
CA LYS A 77 6.01 18.28 0.08
C LYS A 77 7.09 18.89 0.97
N TYR A 78 7.75 18.06 1.77
CA TYR A 78 8.88 18.49 2.59
C TYR A 78 10.10 18.82 1.73
N GLN A 79 10.45 17.95 0.78
CA GLN A 79 11.68 18.09 0.01
C GLN A 79 11.58 19.09 -1.16
N ALA A 80 10.41 19.21 -1.80
CA ALA A 80 10.21 20.07 -2.96
C ALA A 80 10.71 21.52 -2.76
N PRO A 81 10.30 22.27 -1.71
CA PRO A 81 10.78 23.64 -1.52
C PRO A 81 12.29 23.72 -1.27
N LEU A 82 12.87 22.74 -0.57
CA LEU A 82 14.32 22.66 -0.32
C LEU A 82 15.11 22.41 -1.61
N SER A 83 14.49 21.71 -2.57
CA SER A 83 15.03 21.44 -3.90
C SER A 83 14.63 22.50 -4.95
N GLY A 84 13.95 23.59 -4.55
CA GLY A 84 13.49 24.64 -5.47
C GLY A 84 12.35 24.22 -6.41
N VAL A 85 11.65 23.13 -6.12
CA VAL A 85 10.50 22.62 -6.87
C VAL A 85 9.20 23.16 -6.28
N LYS A 86 8.28 23.61 -7.13
CA LYS A 86 6.97 24.13 -6.72
C LYS A 86 5.89 23.07 -6.90
N ILE A 87 5.11 22.79 -5.87
CA ILE A 87 3.94 21.91 -5.97
C ILE A 87 2.70 22.77 -6.20
N GLU A 88 2.18 22.74 -7.43
CA GLU A 88 0.99 23.47 -7.81
C GLU A 88 0.35 22.81 -9.05
N PRO A 89 -0.85 22.20 -8.92
CA PRO A 89 -1.68 22.03 -7.73
C PRO A 89 -1.31 20.78 -6.90
N GLU A 90 -1.77 20.76 -5.65
CA GLU A 90 -1.92 19.55 -4.85
C GLU A 90 -3.35 19.03 -4.98
N ILE A 91 -3.52 17.81 -5.47
CA ILE A 91 -4.81 17.19 -5.76
C ILE A 91 -4.93 15.88 -4.99
N VAL A 92 -5.90 15.81 -4.08
CA VAL A 92 -6.20 14.62 -3.29
C VAL A 92 -7.51 14.02 -3.76
N PHE A 93 -7.56 12.69 -3.92
CA PHE A 93 -8.78 11.98 -4.31
C PHE A 93 -9.08 10.80 -3.38
N PRO A 94 -10.36 10.43 -3.17
CA PRO A 94 -10.72 9.34 -2.27
C PRO A 94 -10.26 7.98 -2.80
N GLN A 95 -9.97 7.05 -1.88
CA GLN A 95 -9.69 5.66 -2.25
C GLN A 95 -10.91 5.05 -2.97
N GLY A 96 -10.67 4.36 -4.09
CA GLY A 96 -11.73 3.73 -4.88
C GLY A 96 -12.39 4.64 -5.93
N ALA A 97 -11.86 5.85 -6.15
CA ALA A 97 -12.22 6.63 -7.33
C ALA A 97 -11.92 5.83 -8.61
N ASN A 98 -12.79 5.92 -9.62
CA ASN A 98 -12.62 5.28 -10.93
C ASN A 98 -12.63 6.27 -12.10
N ASP A 99 -12.93 7.55 -11.83
CA ASP A 99 -12.93 8.64 -12.81
C ASP A 99 -11.91 9.69 -12.35
N ALA A 100 -11.03 10.10 -13.27
CA ALA A 100 -9.97 11.07 -13.01
C ALA A 100 -10.22 12.44 -13.69
N THR A 101 -11.42 12.68 -14.23
CA THR A 101 -11.74 13.85 -15.08
C THR A 101 -11.50 15.17 -14.34
N VAL A 102 -11.89 15.24 -13.06
CA VAL A 102 -11.69 16.44 -12.24
C VAL A 102 -10.20 16.71 -12.02
N GLN A 103 -9.44 15.67 -11.67
CA GLN A 103 -8.00 15.74 -11.43
C GLN A 103 -7.27 16.18 -12.70
N VAL A 104 -7.61 15.59 -13.85
CA VAL A 104 -7.03 15.90 -15.16
C VAL A 104 -7.35 17.33 -15.59
N ALA A 105 -8.57 17.82 -15.34
CA ALA A 105 -8.93 19.21 -15.64
C ALA A 105 -8.11 20.21 -14.80
N GLN A 106 -7.88 19.91 -13.51
CA GLN A 106 -7.05 20.73 -12.63
C GLN A 106 -5.58 20.71 -13.08
N VAL A 107 -5.04 19.55 -13.45
CA VAL A 107 -3.69 19.43 -14.02
C VAL A 107 -3.56 20.26 -15.30
N ARG A 108 -4.53 20.17 -16.21
CA ARG A 108 -4.54 20.94 -17.46
C ARG A 108 -4.54 22.45 -17.20
N ALA A 109 -5.39 22.92 -16.30
CA ALA A 109 -5.51 24.33 -15.97
C ALA A 109 -4.19 24.88 -15.37
N ALA A 110 -3.48 24.05 -14.62
CA ALA A 110 -2.23 24.44 -14.00
C ALA A 110 -1.04 24.42 -14.95
N ASN A 111 -1.07 23.64 -16.04
CA ASN A 111 0.03 23.48 -16.99
C ASN A 111 1.40 23.24 -16.29
N PRO A 112 1.58 22.11 -15.60
CA PRO A 112 2.81 21.79 -14.89
C PRO A 112 3.91 21.28 -15.83
N ASP A 113 5.15 21.34 -15.35
CA ASP A 113 6.29 20.71 -16.03
C ASP A 113 6.23 19.19 -15.90
N TYR A 114 5.87 18.70 -14.71
CA TYR A 114 5.67 17.29 -14.41
C TYR A 114 4.38 17.03 -13.64
N VAL A 115 3.82 15.84 -13.80
CA VAL A 115 2.72 15.31 -13.00
C VAL A 115 3.26 14.15 -12.18
N VAL A 116 3.19 14.25 -10.86
CA VAL A 116 3.53 13.17 -9.93
C VAL A 116 2.24 12.43 -9.55
N SER A 117 2.08 11.21 -10.04
CA SER A 117 0.88 10.37 -9.82
C SER A 117 1.12 9.31 -8.75
N VAL A 118 0.45 9.46 -7.61
CA VAL A 118 0.61 8.62 -6.40
C VAL A 118 -0.72 7.94 -6.06
N GLY A 119 -1.25 7.14 -6.99
CA GLY A 119 -2.56 6.49 -6.86
C GLY A 119 -2.50 4.96 -6.79
N GLY A 120 -1.68 4.36 -7.66
CA GLY A 120 -1.61 2.92 -7.92
C GLY A 120 -2.90 2.26 -8.43
N GLY A 121 -2.76 1.05 -8.96
CA GLY A 121 -3.88 0.23 -9.43
C GLY A 121 -4.62 0.81 -10.63
N GLY A 122 -5.91 0.45 -10.73
CA GLY A 122 -6.77 0.84 -11.86
C GLY A 122 -6.94 2.35 -12.02
N PHE A 123 -7.06 3.09 -10.92
CA PHE A 123 -7.19 4.55 -10.99
C PHE A 123 -5.95 5.21 -11.59
N ASP A 124 -4.75 4.75 -11.24
CA ASP A 124 -3.51 5.28 -11.79
C ASP A 124 -3.39 5.03 -13.30
N ASN A 125 -3.91 3.89 -13.79
CA ASN A 125 -4.04 3.65 -15.23
C ASN A 125 -5.03 4.61 -15.88
N THR A 126 -6.20 4.85 -15.26
CA THR A 126 -7.20 5.80 -15.77
C THR A 126 -6.64 7.22 -15.82
N LEU A 127 -6.03 7.69 -14.73
CA LEU A 127 -5.43 9.01 -14.64
C LEU A 127 -4.34 9.18 -15.69
N THR A 128 -3.40 8.22 -15.80
CA THR A 128 -2.32 8.26 -16.79
C THR A 128 -2.85 8.36 -18.21
N ASN A 129 -3.83 7.54 -18.59
CA ASN A 129 -4.42 7.60 -19.93
C ASN A 129 -5.11 8.93 -20.20
N GLN A 130 -5.89 9.45 -19.25
CA GLN A 130 -6.58 10.72 -19.43
C GLN A 130 -5.61 11.92 -19.47
N LEU A 131 -4.48 11.87 -18.75
CA LEU A 131 -3.41 12.85 -18.87
C LEU A 131 -2.80 12.84 -20.28
N LEU A 132 -2.54 11.65 -20.82
CA LEU A 132 -2.05 11.48 -22.19
C LEU A 132 -3.07 11.98 -23.23
N ASP A 133 -4.38 11.76 -23.00
CA ASP A 133 -5.45 12.22 -23.90
C ASP A 133 -5.53 13.76 -24.00
N ILE A 134 -5.15 14.49 -22.94
CA ILE A 134 -5.11 15.96 -22.95
C ILE A 134 -3.74 16.53 -23.36
N GLY A 135 -2.80 15.67 -23.80
CA GLY A 135 -1.51 16.08 -24.35
C GLY A 135 -0.37 16.23 -23.33
N ILE A 136 -0.53 15.78 -22.08
CA ILE A 136 0.63 15.59 -21.19
C ILE A 136 1.49 14.48 -21.80
N LYS A 137 2.78 14.74 -21.99
CA LYS A 137 3.69 13.74 -22.59
C LYS A 137 4.09 12.68 -21.56
N PRO A 138 4.42 11.44 -21.97
CA PRO A 138 4.91 10.42 -21.05
C PRO A 138 6.08 10.91 -20.20
N GLU A 139 7.05 11.62 -20.77
CA GLU A 139 8.23 12.14 -20.06
C GLU A 139 7.90 13.26 -19.05
N GLN A 140 6.64 13.68 -18.96
CA GLN A 140 6.16 14.59 -17.93
C GLN A 140 5.50 13.84 -16.77
N ILE A 141 5.30 12.52 -16.85
CA ILE A 141 4.61 11.72 -15.84
C ILE A 141 5.65 10.98 -14.98
N ILE A 142 5.53 11.15 -13.66
CA ILE A 142 6.38 10.50 -12.67
C ILE A 142 5.50 9.70 -11.71
N HIS A 143 5.82 8.42 -11.59
CA HIS A 143 5.21 7.48 -10.69
C HIS A 143 6.17 7.19 -9.51
N PRO A 144 5.70 7.10 -8.26
CA PRO A 144 6.59 7.00 -7.10
C PRO A 144 7.23 5.62 -6.95
N TYR A 145 6.48 4.54 -7.17
CA TYR A 145 6.96 3.17 -6.99
C TYR A 145 5.98 2.18 -7.62
N PHE A 146 6.43 1.10 -8.28
CA PHE A 146 5.48 0.10 -8.79
C PHE A 146 6.03 -1.32 -8.97
N ALA A 147 5.12 -2.29 -8.83
CA ALA A 147 5.33 -3.69 -9.20
C ALA A 147 5.28 -3.88 -10.72
N THR A 148 5.89 -4.95 -11.22
CA THR A 148 5.90 -5.30 -12.65
C THR A 148 4.52 -5.22 -13.29
N ASN A 149 3.49 -5.76 -12.63
CA ASN A 149 2.14 -5.76 -13.18
C ASN A 149 1.58 -4.36 -13.42
N GLN A 150 1.93 -3.38 -12.58
CA GLN A 150 1.50 -2.00 -12.83
C GLN A 150 2.28 -1.40 -14.00
N VAL A 151 3.60 -1.62 -14.06
CA VAL A 151 4.43 -1.13 -15.17
C VAL A 151 3.89 -1.62 -16.52
N LEU A 152 3.46 -2.89 -16.56
CA LEU A 152 2.80 -3.47 -17.73
C LEU A 152 1.41 -2.85 -17.99
N SER A 153 0.62 -2.57 -16.95
CA SER A 153 -0.75 -2.07 -17.10
C SER A 153 -0.87 -0.64 -17.63
N TRP A 154 0.16 0.19 -17.45
CA TRP A 154 0.21 1.52 -18.08
C TRP A 154 0.27 1.44 -19.61
N GLY A 155 0.86 0.36 -20.12
CA GLY A 155 0.88 0.05 -21.54
C GLY A 155 1.79 0.96 -22.37
N LYS A 156 1.75 0.75 -23.69
CA LYS A 156 2.68 1.36 -24.66
C LYS A 156 2.60 2.88 -24.73
N ARG A 157 1.43 3.48 -24.41
CA ARG A 157 1.25 4.94 -24.44
C ARG A 157 2.07 5.65 -23.35
N SER A 158 2.45 4.93 -22.30
CA SER A 158 3.23 5.47 -21.18
C SER A 158 4.74 5.27 -21.33
N VAL A 159 5.22 4.69 -22.44
CA VAL A 159 6.66 4.64 -22.75
C VAL A 159 7.23 6.06 -22.75
N GLY A 160 8.30 6.29 -21.98
CA GLY A 160 8.87 7.60 -21.69
C GLY A 160 8.59 8.09 -20.26
N SER A 161 7.57 7.56 -19.58
CA SER A 161 7.25 7.89 -18.19
C SER A 161 8.30 7.37 -17.21
N PHE A 162 8.38 8.02 -16.04
CA PHE A 162 9.32 7.66 -14.98
C PHE A 162 8.63 6.91 -13.86
N TYR A 163 9.33 5.98 -13.23
CA TYR A 163 8.87 5.33 -12.00
C TYR A 163 10.01 5.07 -11.03
N GLY A 164 9.74 5.18 -9.72
CA GLY A 164 10.69 4.77 -8.69
C GLY A 164 10.72 3.26 -8.49
N THR A 165 11.85 2.71 -8.07
CA THR A 165 11.98 1.32 -7.60
C THR A 165 13.20 1.15 -6.68
N PHE A 166 13.25 0.03 -5.97
CA PHE A 166 14.44 -0.43 -5.23
C PHE A 166 15.19 -1.55 -5.95
N PHE A 167 14.59 -2.14 -6.97
CA PHE A 167 15.16 -3.20 -7.78
C PHE A 167 14.39 -3.28 -9.10
N ASP A 168 15.09 -3.49 -10.20
CA ASP A 168 14.48 -3.74 -11.50
C ASP A 168 15.30 -4.81 -12.24
N ALA A 169 14.62 -5.70 -12.96
CA ALA A 169 15.26 -6.69 -13.81
C ALA A 169 16.13 -6.07 -14.93
N ASN A 170 15.89 -4.80 -15.26
CA ASN A 170 16.62 -4.05 -16.27
C ASN A 170 17.84 -3.28 -15.72
N LEU A 171 18.20 -3.44 -14.44
CA LEU A 171 19.41 -2.83 -13.91
C LEU A 171 20.66 -3.49 -14.53
N ASP A 172 21.59 -2.69 -15.04
CA ASP A 172 22.84 -3.19 -15.64
C ASP A 172 23.74 -3.90 -14.61
N LYS A 173 23.65 -3.46 -13.36
CA LYS A 173 24.53 -3.83 -12.24
C LYS A 173 24.04 -5.01 -11.39
N LEU A 174 23.12 -5.83 -11.91
CA LEU A 174 22.71 -7.06 -11.24
C LEU A 174 23.91 -8.01 -11.05
N THR A 175 23.99 -8.63 -9.87
CA THR A 175 24.97 -9.68 -9.58
C THR A 175 24.65 -10.95 -10.41
N PRO A 176 25.57 -11.94 -10.46
CA PRO A 176 25.26 -13.24 -11.06
C PRO A 176 24.03 -13.90 -10.43
N GLU A 177 23.88 -13.83 -9.10
CA GLU A 177 22.71 -14.37 -8.39
C GLU A 177 21.44 -13.57 -8.71
N GLY A 178 21.53 -12.24 -8.84
CA GLY A 178 20.40 -11.41 -9.25
C GLY A 178 19.91 -11.75 -10.67
N LYS A 179 20.83 -11.99 -11.61
CA LYS A 179 20.48 -12.42 -12.97
C LYS A 179 19.83 -13.81 -12.99
N ASP A 180 20.31 -14.73 -12.17
CA ASP A 180 19.71 -16.06 -12.02
C ASP A 180 18.31 -15.98 -11.38
N PHE A 181 18.16 -15.18 -10.33
CA PHE A 181 16.86 -14.89 -9.71
C PHE A 181 15.86 -14.32 -10.72
N VAL A 182 16.25 -13.30 -11.50
CA VAL A 182 15.41 -12.72 -12.55
C VAL A 182 15.00 -13.79 -13.57
N THR A 183 15.94 -14.61 -14.02
CA THR A 183 15.68 -15.66 -15.01
C THR A 183 14.67 -16.69 -14.49
N LYS A 184 14.91 -17.23 -13.29
CA LYS A 184 14.04 -18.24 -12.66
C LYS A 184 12.66 -17.69 -12.33
N SER A 185 12.60 -16.53 -11.67
CA SER A 185 11.33 -15.88 -11.34
C SER A 185 10.53 -15.53 -12.59
N THR A 186 11.20 -15.17 -13.70
CA THR A 186 10.51 -14.90 -14.98
C THR A 186 9.96 -16.18 -15.60
N ALA A 187 10.71 -17.28 -15.56
CA ALA A 187 10.25 -18.56 -16.07
C ALA A 187 9.04 -19.10 -15.29
N GLU A 188 9.02 -18.91 -13.97
CA GLU A 188 7.93 -19.36 -13.09
C GLU A 188 6.67 -18.49 -13.20
N ASN A 189 6.84 -17.16 -13.22
CA ASN A 189 5.72 -16.22 -13.14
C ASN A 189 5.29 -15.65 -14.50
N GLY A 190 6.04 -15.95 -15.56
CA GLY A 190 5.80 -15.43 -16.90
C GLY A 190 6.08 -13.94 -17.07
N ARG A 191 6.72 -13.28 -16.09
CA ARG A 191 7.06 -11.85 -16.08
C ARG A 191 8.29 -11.59 -15.19
N PRO A 192 9.06 -10.51 -15.42
CA PRO A 192 10.17 -10.16 -14.52
C PRO A 192 9.69 -9.88 -13.08
N PRO A 193 10.51 -10.24 -12.06
CA PRO A 193 10.25 -9.85 -10.68
C PRO A 193 10.39 -8.33 -10.52
N SER A 194 9.63 -7.79 -9.57
CA SER A 194 9.79 -6.42 -9.10
C SER A 194 10.59 -6.39 -7.80
N TYR A 195 10.77 -5.20 -7.24
CA TYR A 195 11.38 -5.08 -5.93
C TYR A 195 10.63 -5.82 -4.82
N LEU A 196 9.32 -6.06 -4.97
CA LEU A 196 8.51 -6.80 -4.01
C LEU A 196 9.01 -8.25 -3.88
N GLU A 197 9.10 -8.96 -5.01
CA GLU A 197 9.61 -10.34 -5.05
C GLU A 197 11.09 -10.39 -4.67
N ASN A 198 11.88 -9.40 -5.11
CA ASN A 198 13.28 -9.28 -4.72
C ASN A 198 13.44 -9.18 -3.19
N PHE A 199 12.67 -8.34 -2.50
CA PHE A 199 12.80 -8.21 -1.06
C PHE A 199 12.30 -9.44 -0.29
N CYS A 200 11.30 -10.16 -0.79
CA CYS A 200 10.93 -11.46 -0.24
C CYS A 200 12.10 -12.46 -0.38
N TYR A 201 12.75 -12.51 -1.55
CA TYR A 201 13.92 -13.35 -1.80
C TYR A 201 15.10 -12.96 -0.89
N VAL A 202 15.44 -11.67 -0.83
CA VAL A 202 16.54 -11.13 -0.02
C VAL A 202 16.31 -11.35 1.47
N THR A 203 15.07 -11.30 1.97
CA THR A 203 14.77 -11.54 3.39
C THR A 203 15.19 -12.93 3.84
N ALA A 204 15.00 -13.96 3.00
CA ALA A 204 15.47 -15.30 3.31
C ALA A 204 17.01 -15.36 3.42
N HIS A 205 17.72 -14.62 2.56
CA HIS A 205 19.18 -14.51 2.64
C HIS A 205 19.67 -13.74 3.86
N VAL A 206 18.95 -12.69 4.28
CA VAL A 206 19.23 -11.98 5.54
C VAL A 206 19.13 -12.94 6.73
N ILE A 207 18.04 -13.72 6.81
CA ILE A 207 17.84 -14.71 7.88
C ILE A 207 18.97 -15.76 7.84
N ARG A 208 19.27 -16.31 6.65
CA ARG A 208 20.37 -17.27 6.48
C ARG A 208 21.70 -16.70 6.94
N GLN A 209 22.06 -15.49 6.51
CA GLN A 209 23.33 -14.85 6.87
C GLN A 209 23.44 -14.61 8.39
N VAL A 210 22.33 -14.25 9.04
CA VAL A 210 22.28 -14.11 10.50
C VAL A 210 22.56 -15.43 11.19
N LEU A 211 21.95 -16.52 10.74
CA LEU A 211 22.14 -17.86 11.32
C LEU A 211 23.53 -18.45 11.01
N ASP A 212 24.09 -18.17 9.83
CA ASP A 212 25.45 -18.56 9.47
C ASP A 212 26.49 -17.84 10.36
N ASN A 213 26.26 -16.56 10.65
CA ASN A 213 27.15 -15.76 11.51
C ASN A 213 26.97 -16.08 13.00
N VAL A 214 25.74 -16.36 13.43
CA VAL A 214 25.37 -16.59 14.84
C VAL A 214 24.42 -17.80 14.90
N PRO A 215 24.93 -19.04 14.86
CA PRO A 215 24.08 -20.24 14.87
C PRO A 215 23.16 -20.33 16.10
N GLU A 216 23.62 -19.83 17.24
CA GLU A 216 22.83 -19.78 18.48
C GLU A 216 21.61 -18.85 18.41
N ALA A 217 21.50 -18.01 17.37
CA ALA A 217 20.32 -17.18 17.13
C ALA A 217 19.11 -17.97 16.62
N ALA A 218 19.29 -19.23 16.19
CA ALA A 218 18.20 -20.06 15.66
C ALA A 218 17.05 -20.24 16.67
N ASP A 219 17.39 -20.40 17.96
CA ASP A 219 16.43 -20.69 19.03
C ASP A 219 16.37 -19.58 20.11
N ASP A 220 17.00 -18.43 19.86
CA ASP A 220 17.06 -17.31 20.80
C ASP A 220 16.69 -15.99 20.14
N ARG A 221 15.54 -15.45 20.54
CA ARG A 221 14.97 -14.20 20.01
C ARG A 221 15.86 -12.99 20.23
N GLU A 222 16.52 -12.90 21.38
CA GLU A 222 17.38 -11.75 21.71
C GLU A 222 18.69 -11.81 20.94
N LYS A 223 19.27 -13.01 20.79
CA LYS A 223 20.45 -13.21 19.94
C LYS A 223 20.13 -12.93 18.47
N PHE A 224 18.99 -13.41 17.97
CA PHE A 224 18.57 -13.13 16.60
C PHE A 224 18.35 -11.64 16.37
N ARG A 225 17.60 -10.96 17.24
CA ARG A 225 17.40 -9.50 17.18
C ARG A 225 18.73 -8.75 17.17
N SER A 226 19.66 -9.13 18.05
CA SER A 226 20.96 -8.46 18.16
C SER A 226 21.84 -8.71 16.95
N ALA A 227 21.81 -9.92 16.40
CA ALA A 227 22.53 -10.28 15.18
C ALA A 227 22.01 -9.53 13.95
N VAL A 228 20.68 -9.39 13.80
CA VAL A 228 20.08 -8.57 12.73
C VAL A 228 20.48 -7.10 12.90
N SER A 229 20.42 -6.56 14.12
CA SER A 229 20.79 -5.16 14.38
C SER A 229 22.27 -4.86 14.10
N ALA A 230 23.15 -5.84 14.21
CA ALA A 230 24.58 -5.72 13.92
C ALA A 230 24.95 -6.17 12.50
N LEU A 231 23.96 -6.59 11.70
CA LEU A 231 24.20 -7.18 10.39
C LEU A 231 24.78 -6.15 9.43
N LYS A 232 25.85 -6.57 8.75
CA LYS A 232 26.39 -5.90 7.57
C LYS A 232 26.58 -6.93 6.48
N MET A 233 25.80 -6.80 5.41
CA MET A 233 25.92 -7.69 4.25
C MET A 233 25.71 -6.92 2.95
N LYS A 234 26.03 -7.58 1.84
CA LYS A 234 25.64 -7.11 0.51
C LYS A 234 24.39 -7.85 0.08
N GLU A 235 23.43 -7.12 -0.46
CA GLU A 235 22.23 -7.69 -1.05
C GLU A 235 22.63 -8.66 -2.17
N PRO A 236 22.16 -9.92 -2.14
CA PRO A 236 22.62 -10.94 -3.07
C PRO A 236 22.32 -10.59 -4.54
N THR A 237 21.23 -9.88 -4.82
CA THR A 237 20.77 -9.63 -6.20
C THR A 237 21.32 -8.33 -6.82
N SER A 238 21.52 -7.28 -6.02
CA SER A 238 21.94 -5.95 -6.47
C SER A 238 23.33 -5.53 -5.97
N GLY A 239 23.89 -6.22 -4.97
CA GLY A 239 25.17 -5.89 -4.36
C GLY A 239 25.16 -4.68 -3.43
N LEU A 240 24.00 -4.04 -3.24
CA LEU A 240 23.83 -2.88 -2.37
C LEU A 240 23.99 -3.25 -0.89
N PRO A 241 24.50 -2.36 -0.03
CA PRO A 241 24.62 -2.65 1.39
C PRO A 241 23.25 -2.88 2.03
N ILE A 242 23.20 -3.85 2.95
CA ILE A 242 22.11 -4.05 3.90
C ILE A 242 22.73 -3.84 5.28
N GLU A 243 22.42 -2.68 5.85
CA GLU A 243 22.74 -2.28 7.22
C GLU A 243 21.50 -1.63 7.82
N PHE A 244 21.23 -1.90 9.11
CA PHE A 244 20.09 -1.33 9.83
C PHE A 244 20.55 -0.24 10.80
N ASP A 245 19.76 0.83 10.88
CA ASP A 245 19.92 1.89 11.87
C ASP A 245 19.49 1.42 13.27
N LYS A 246 19.61 2.31 14.27
CA LYS A 246 19.25 2.02 15.66
C LYS A 246 17.75 1.72 15.88
N ASN A 247 16.90 2.07 14.92
CA ASN A 247 15.45 1.86 14.94
C ASN A 247 15.01 0.70 14.04
N GLY A 248 15.95 -0.03 13.43
CA GLY A 248 15.68 -1.13 12.52
C GLY A 248 15.30 -0.72 11.10
N ALA A 249 15.48 0.55 10.70
CA ALA A 249 15.35 0.96 9.30
C ALA A 249 16.63 0.64 8.53
N ARG A 250 16.52 0.12 7.30
CA ARG A 250 17.67 -0.02 6.42
C ARG A 250 18.21 1.36 6.00
N VAL A 251 19.50 1.45 5.67
CA VAL A 251 20.03 2.57 4.88
C VAL A 251 19.28 2.64 3.55
N GLU A 252 18.66 3.79 3.26
CA GLU A 252 17.68 3.92 2.19
C GLU A 252 18.35 4.32 0.87
N TYR A 253 17.90 3.74 -0.25
CA TYR A 253 18.28 4.11 -1.60
C TYR A 253 17.09 3.99 -2.53
N ILE A 254 17.05 4.76 -3.62
CA ILE A 254 15.97 4.74 -4.61
C ILE A 254 16.56 4.88 -6.00
N TYR A 255 16.08 4.05 -6.93
CA TYR A 255 16.23 4.21 -8.37
C TYR A 255 15.02 4.93 -8.94
N ILE A 256 15.25 5.79 -9.93
CA ILE A 256 14.19 6.19 -10.86
C ILE A 256 14.56 5.65 -12.23
N MET A 257 13.61 4.91 -12.79
CA MET A 257 13.69 4.25 -14.07
C MET A 257 12.82 5.00 -15.07
N GLN A 258 13.21 4.99 -16.33
CA GLN A 258 12.39 5.46 -17.44
C GLN A 258 11.95 4.27 -18.28
N MET A 259 10.65 4.16 -18.54
CA MET A 259 10.08 3.13 -19.41
C MET A 259 10.58 3.32 -20.85
N GLN A 260 11.14 2.26 -21.43
CA GLN A 260 11.66 2.25 -22.81
C GLN A 260 10.78 1.44 -23.75
N GLU A 261 10.27 0.29 -23.30
CA GLU A 261 9.42 -0.59 -24.08
C GLU A 261 8.43 -1.33 -23.16
N VAL A 262 7.20 -1.58 -23.64
CA VAL A 262 6.21 -2.40 -22.94
C VAL A 262 5.59 -3.41 -23.90
N ALA A 263 5.62 -4.68 -23.48
CA ALA A 263 4.93 -5.80 -24.10
C ALA A 263 3.91 -6.39 -23.11
N GLU A 264 3.18 -7.42 -23.52
CA GLU A 264 2.12 -8.03 -22.69
C GLU A 264 2.62 -8.54 -21.33
N LYS A 265 3.83 -9.13 -21.33
CA LYS A 265 4.39 -9.84 -20.16
C LYS A 265 5.79 -9.38 -19.79
N ASN A 266 6.33 -8.40 -20.50
CA ASN A 266 7.69 -7.92 -20.28
C ASN A 266 7.79 -6.42 -20.59
N TYR A 267 8.79 -5.77 -20.05
CA TYR A 267 9.09 -4.37 -20.30
C TYR A 267 10.60 -4.15 -20.29
N LYS A 268 11.05 -3.10 -20.98
CA LYS A 268 12.40 -2.56 -20.83
C LYS A 268 12.36 -1.21 -20.17
N ALA A 269 13.30 -0.97 -19.28
CA ALA A 269 13.47 0.30 -18.61
C ALA A 269 14.95 0.65 -18.50
N LYS A 270 15.24 1.92 -18.26
CA LYS A 270 16.60 2.42 -18.09
C LYS A 270 16.71 3.20 -16.78
N GLU A 271 17.76 2.93 -16.00
CA GLU A 271 18.12 3.76 -14.85
C GLU A 271 18.46 5.18 -15.33
N VAL A 272 17.73 6.18 -14.82
CA VAL A 272 17.98 7.60 -15.15
C VAL A 272 18.44 8.40 -13.93
N TYR A 273 18.20 7.89 -12.73
CA TYR A 273 18.61 8.53 -11.49
C TYR A 273 18.72 7.51 -10.36
N TYR A 274 19.65 7.80 -9.44
CA TYR A 274 19.89 7.04 -8.22
C TYR A 274 20.17 8.03 -7.10
N THR A 275 19.63 7.77 -5.92
CA THR A 275 19.94 8.52 -4.72
C THR A 275 19.94 7.62 -3.50
N GLU A 276 20.80 7.95 -2.55
CA GLU A 276 20.79 7.41 -1.20
C GLU A 276 20.19 8.47 -0.28
N TRP A 277 19.45 8.03 0.74
CA TRP A 277 18.86 8.91 1.72
C TRP A 277 19.03 8.35 3.12
N ASP A 278 19.48 9.20 4.03
CA ASP A 278 19.55 8.89 5.44
C ASP A 278 18.42 9.63 6.18
N PRO A 279 17.47 8.92 6.80
CA PRO A 279 16.44 9.55 7.62
C PRO A 279 16.99 10.24 8.88
N GLU A 280 18.22 9.99 9.33
CA GLU A 280 18.85 10.66 10.49
C GLU A 280 19.57 11.98 10.12
N GLY A 281 20.01 12.14 8.86
CA GLY A 281 20.76 13.33 8.39
C GLY A 281 19.90 14.56 8.06
N HIS A 282 18.59 14.39 8.02
CA HIS A 282 17.62 15.46 7.85
C HIS A 282 16.72 15.49 9.07
N PRO A 283 16.24 16.67 9.54
CA PRO A 283 15.34 16.71 10.67
C PRO A 283 14.21 15.75 10.34
N SER A 284 14.18 14.65 11.09
CA SER A 284 13.10 13.70 11.05
C SER A 284 11.83 14.53 10.99
N LEU A 285 10.94 14.24 10.04
CA LEU A 285 9.54 14.61 10.17
C LEU A 285 9.11 13.99 11.50
N HIS A 286 9.35 14.74 12.57
CA HIS A 286 9.09 14.35 13.92
C HIS A 286 7.61 14.06 13.88
N SER A 287 7.26 12.87 14.35
CA SER A 287 5.89 12.40 14.54
C SER A 287 5.00 13.32 15.40
N GLY A 288 5.44 14.55 15.71
CA GLY A 288 4.67 15.63 16.33
C GLY A 288 4.01 16.63 15.37
N GLU A 289 4.36 16.69 14.06
CA GLU A 289 3.73 17.67 13.13
C GLU A 289 2.90 17.07 12.00
N ILE A 290 2.77 15.75 11.90
CA ILE A 290 1.63 15.14 11.20
C ILE A 290 0.50 15.00 12.22
N THR A 291 -0.02 16.15 12.69
CA THR A 291 -1.39 16.16 13.20
C THR A 291 -2.26 15.89 11.99
N VAL A 292 -2.74 14.65 11.85
CA VAL A 292 -3.93 14.39 11.04
C VAL A 292 -5.01 15.26 11.67
N ILE A 293 -5.24 16.46 11.13
CA ILE A 293 -6.41 17.26 11.48
C ILE A 293 -7.59 16.52 10.88
N VAL A 294 -8.07 15.50 11.61
CA VAL A 294 -9.47 15.12 11.53
C VAL A 294 -10.22 16.32 12.07
N ARG A 295 -10.59 17.27 11.19
CA ARG A 295 -11.63 18.23 11.53
C ARG A 295 -12.89 17.38 11.72
N ARG A 296 -13.14 16.95 12.96
CA ARG A 296 -14.50 16.74 13.43
C ARG A 296 -15.19 18.09 13.25
N HIS A 297 -15.96 18.23 12.18
CA HIS A 297 -17.04 19.21 12.19
C HIS A 297 -17.98 18.77 13.31
N ALA A 298 -17.75 19.32 14.50
CA ALA A 298 -18.79 19.42 15.50
C ALA A 298 -19.86 20.33 14.89
N CYS A 299 -20.88 19.73 14.28
CA CYS A 299 -22.10 20.43 13.98
C CYS A 299 -22.74 20.73 15.35
N GLY A 300 -22.46 21.94 15.84
CA GLY A 300 -23.04 22.45 17.06
C GLY A 300 -24.55 22.52 16.92
N ALA A 301 -25.24 21.87 17.84
CA ALA A 301 -26.63 22.15 18.15
C ALA A 301 -26.77 23.64 18.48
N LYS A 302 -27.42 24.40 17.59
CA LYS A 302 -28.24 25.60 17.88
C LYS A 302 -28.79 26.19 16.58
N ALA A 303 -30.01 25.77 16.24
CA ALA A 303 -31.00 26.59 15.55
C ALA A 303 -32.35 25.86 15.57
N ALA A 304 -32.93 25.75 16.77
CA ALA A 304 -34.36 25.49 16.91
C ALA A 304 -35.01 26.87 17.10
N ALA A 305 -35.63 27.39 16.04
CA ALA A 305 -36.75 28.34 16.14
C ALA A 305 -37.29 28.67 14.73
N ASN A 306 -38.60 28.45 14.58
CA ASN A 306 -39.52 29.11 13.66
C ASN A 306 -39.46 28.73 12.18
N PHE A 307 -40.17 27.66 11.83
CA PHE A 307 -41.20 27.75 10.80
C PHE A 307 -42.41 26.92 11.24
N SER A 308 -43.44 27.63 11.68
CA SER A 308 -44.77 27.12 11.98
C SER A 308 -45.63 27.25 10.72
N ASP A 309 -45.95 26.12 10.09
CA ASP A 309 -47.15 25.98 9.26
C ASP A 309 -47.57 24.49 9.23
N PRO A 310 -48.84 24.15 9.49
CA PRO A 310 -49.29 22.76 9.57
C PRO A 310 -49.55 22.22 8.15
N VAL A 311 -48.63 21.44 7.61
CA VAL A 311 -48.92 20.61 6.43
C VAL A 311 -49.71 19.39 6.89
N LYS A 312 -50.96 19.32 6.40
CA LYS A 312 -51.93 18.25 6.63
C LYS A 312 -51.31 16.87 6.41
N ALA A 313 -51.55 15.96 7.35
CA ALA A 313 -51.31 14.53 7.21
C ALA A 313 -52.21 13.97 6.09
N GLY A 314 -51.71 13.96 4.86
CA GLY A 314 -52.21 13.12 3.79
C GLY A 314 -51.45 11.80 3.83
N GLY A 315 -52.12 10.71 4.15
CA GLY A 315 -51.55 9.37 4.05
C GLY A 315 -51.11 9.12 2.61
N ILE A 316 -49.81 9.01 2.37
CA ILE A 316 -49.27 8.58 1.09
C ILE A 316 -49.14 7.07 1.17
N ALA A 317 -50.03 6.37 0.46
CA ALA A 317 -49.82 4.96 0.14
C ALA A 317 -48.48 4.83 -0.61
N MET A 318 -47.55 4.06 -0.06
CA MET A 318 -46.27 3.75 -0.72
C MET A 318 -46.58 3.07 -2.05
N SER A 319 -46.13 3.67 -3.16
CA SER A 319 -46.14 2.97 -4.45
C SER A 319 -45.06 1.89 -4.45
N ASP A 320 -45.27 0.82 -5.21
CA ASP A 320 -44.33 -0.30 -5.32
C ASP A 320 -42.91 0.15 -5.71
N GLY A 321 -42.79 1.24 -6.49
CA GLY A 321 -41.51 1.84 -6.84
C GLY A 321 -40.76 2.46 -5.65
N THR A 322 -41.47 3.12 -4.74
CA THR A 322 -40.86 3.68 -3.52
C THR A 322 -40.45 2.55 -2.56
N LEU A 323 -41.25 1.48 -2.46
CA LEU A 323 -40.90 0.30 -1.67
C LEU A 323 -39.64 -0.39 -2.21
N ILE A 324 -39.51 -0.52 -3.54
CA ILE A 324 -38.33 -1.10 -4.18
C ILE A 324 -37.08 -0.25 -3.93
N ILE A 325 -37.17 1.07 -4.03
CA ILE A 325 -36.03 1.98 -3.75
C ILE A 325 -35.63 1.91 -2.28
N LEU A 326 -36.60 1.83 -1.36
CA LEU A 326 -36.33 1.73 0.07
C LEU A 326 -35.69 0.37 0.41
N LEU A 327 -36.18 -0.71 -0.18
CA LEU A 327 -35.60 -2.05 -0.03
C LEU A 327 -34.20 -2.14 -0.65
N SER A 328 -33.97 -1.52 -1.82
CA SER A 328 -32.63 -1.52 -2.43
C SER A 328 -31.65 -0.69 -1.60
N THR A 329 -32.07 0.49 -1.11
CA THR A 329 -31.24 1.36 -0.26
C THR A 329 -30.88 0.67 1.05
N LEU A 330 -31.84 -0.01 1.67
CA LEU A 330 -31.59 -0.80 2.88
C LEU A 330 -30.65 -1.98 2.59
N SER A 331 -30.85 -2.68 1.47
CA SER A 331 -30.01 -3.83 1.10
C SER A 331 -28.57 -3.41 0.80
N THR A 332 -28.38 -2.35 0.03
CA THR A 332 -27.05 -1.78 -0.27
C THR A 332 -26.39 -1.22 0.99
N GLY A 333 -27.16 -0.56 1.88
CA GLY A 333 -26.69 -0.08 3.16
C GLY A 333 -26.26 -1.21 4.10
N LEU A 334 -27.02 -2.32 4.15
CA LEU A 334 -26.67 -3.49 4.95
C LEU A 334 -25.43 -4.21 4.40
N LEU A 335 -25.32 -4.33 3.07
CA LEU A 335 -24.16 -4.93 2.39
C LEU A 335 -22.89 -4.11 2.66
N LEU A 336 -22.94 -2.79 2.48
CA LEU A 336 -21.81 -1.91 2.80
C LEU A 336 -21.48 -1.96 4.29
N GLY A 337 -22.49 -1.93 5.16
CA GLY A 337 -22.30 -2.05 6.61
C GLY A 337 -21.63 -3.37 7.01
N ALA A 338 -22.02 -4.49 6.41
CA ALA A 338 -21.41 -5.79 6.64
C ALA A 338 -19.97 -5.85 6.14
N ILE A 339 -19.68 -5.28 4.97
CA ILE A 339 -18.31 -5.18 4.43
C ILE A 339 -17.44 -4.32 5.35
N PHE A 340 -17.92 -3.16 5.80
CA PHE A 340 -17.17 -2.31 6.72
C PHE A 340 -16.98 -2.94 8.11
N ALA A 341 -17.97 -3.69 8.61
CA ALA A 341 -17.82 -4.47 9.84
C ALA A 341 -16.79 -5.60 9.68
N LEU A 342 -16.75 -6.28 8.54
CA LEU A 342 -15.74 -7.32 8.23
C LEU A 342 -14.32 -6.73 8.08
N VAL A 343 -14.21 -5.53 7.50
CA VAL A 343 -12.95 -4.79 7.40
C VAL A 343 -12.50 -4.29 8.78
N ALA A 344 -13.41 -3.75 9.59
CA ALA A 344 -13.12 -3.29 10.95
C ALA A 344 -12.72 -4.44 11.89
N THR A 345 -13.26 -5.64 11.67
CA THR A 345 -12.89 -6.86 12.41
C THR A 345 -11.65 -7.56 11.85
N GLY A 346 -11.02 -7.03 10.79
CA GLY A 346 -9.76 -7.52 10.25
C GLY A 346 -9.85 -8.85 9.49
N VAL A 347 -11.06 -9.35 9.22
CA VAL A 347 -11.29 -10.65 8.58
C VAL A 347 -10.86 -10.66 7.11
N THR A 348 -11.01 -9.53 6.42
CA THR A 348 -10.66 -9.37 5.00
C THR A 348 -9.16 -9.44 4.72
N ILE A 349 -8.31 -8.97 5.65
CA ILE A 349 -6.85 -9.00 5.49
C ILE A 349 -6.32 -10.44 5.53
N VAL A 350 -6.97 -11.30 6.31
CA VAL A 350 -6.49 -12.66 6.58
C VAL A 350 -6.88 -13.62 5.46
N TYR A 351 -8.12 -13.55 4.96
CA TYR A 351 -8.54 -14.36 3.80
C TYR A 351 -7.77 -14.02 2.52
N GLY A 352 -7.38 -12.75 2.34
CA GLY A 352 -6.65 -12.31 1.13
C GLY A 352 -5.18 -12.73 1.10
N SER A 353 -4.61 -13.18 2.22
CA SER A 353 -3.18 -13.53 2.32
C SER A 353 -2.93 -14.99 2.71
N ILE A 354 -3.87 -15.64 3.40
CA ILE A 354 -3.79 -17.04 3.77
C ILE A 354 -5.18 -17.66 3.51
N TRP A 355 -5.26 -18.65 2.63
CA TRP A 355 -6.48 -19.40 2.30
C TRP A 355 -6.95 -20.33 3.44
N MET A 356 -6.79 -19.91 4.70
CA MET A 356 -7.26 -20.60 5.89
C MET A 356 -8.01 -19.63 6.81
N PRO A 357 -9.20 -20.00 7.33
CA PRO A 357 -9.85 -19.25 8.39
C PRO A 357 -8.91 -19.20 9.60
N ASN A 358 -8.52 -17.99 10.02
CA ASN A 358 -7.67 -17.82 11.20
C ASN A 358 -8.44 -18.21 12.47
N ALA A 359 -7.98 -19.27 13.13
CA ALA A 359 -8.55 -19.81 14.37
C ALA A 359 -8.42 -18.87 15.59
N ALA A 360 -7.80 -17.70 15.46
CA ALA A 360 -7.64 -16.72 16.54
C ALA A 360 -8.91 -15.94 16.90
N ASN A 361 -10.01 -16.08 16.15
CA ASN A 361 -11.27 -15.35 16.40
C ASN A 361 -12.32 -16.25 17.08
N GLY A 362 -12.26 -16.36 18.41
CA GLY A 362 -13.17 -17.19 19.22
C GLY A 362 -14.67 -16.89 19.04
N GLN A 363 -15.01 -15.69 18.56
CA GLN A 363 -16.40 -15.29 18.27
C GLN A 363 -17.06 -16.10 17.14
N PHE A 364 -16.30 -16.59 16.16
CA PHE A 364 -16.86 -17.45 15.10
C PHE A 364 -17.10 -18.87 15.59
N PHE A 365 -16.24 -19.39 16.47
CA PHE A 365 -16.48 -20.66 17.16
C PHE A 365 -17.69 -20.55 18.08
N LEU A 366 -17.86 -19.43 18.78
CA LEU A 366 -19.00 -19.20 19.65
C LEU A 366 -20.31 -19.09 18.86
N LEU A 367 -20.30 -18.38 17.72
CA LEU A 367 -21.45 -18.27 16.83
C LEU A 367 -21.79 -19.61 16.16
N ALA A 368 -20.79 -20.36 15.68
CA ALA A 368 -20.99 -21.70 15.12
C ALA A 368 -21.52 -22.68 16.17
N ALA A 369 -21.01 -22.61 17.40
CA ALA A 369 -21.49 -23.41 18.52
C ALA A 369 -22.92 -23.03 18.92
N LEU A 370 -23.25 -21.73 18.99
CA LEU A 370 -24.60 -21.24 19.24
C LEU A 370 -25.58 -21.65 18.14
N PHE A 371 -25.14 -21.60 16.89
CA PHE A 371 -25.94 -22.03 15.74
C PHE A 371 -26.16 -23.55 15.71
N GLY A 372 -25.12 -24.34 15.99
CA GLY A 372 -25.25 -25.79 16.14
C GLY A 372 -26.16 -26.17 17.31
N TRP A 373 -26.05 -25.45 18.44
CA TRP A 373 -26.92 -25.64 19.60
C TRP A 373 -28.37 -25.27 19.29
N SER A 374 -28.63 -24.15 18.61
CA SER A 374 -30.00 -23.74 18.25
C SER A 374 -30.64 -24.72 17.27
N MET A 375 -29.90 -25.23 16.28
CA MET A 375 -30.39 -26.29 15.37
C MET A 375 -30.76 -27.58 16.11
N THR A 376 -29.98 -27.94 17.14
CA THR A 376 -30.21 -29.17 17.92
C THR A 376 -31.39 -29.01 18.87
N VAL A 377 -31.47 -27.89 19.59
CA VAL A 377 -32.46 -27.68 20.65
C VAL A 377 -33.79 -27.14 20.11
N SER A 378 -33.76 -26.24 19.13
CA SER A 378 -34.97 -25.57 18.63
C SER A 378 -35.59 -26.32 17.45
N TRP A 379 -34.79 -27.01 16.63
CA TRP A 379 -35.27 -27.70 15.43
C TRP A 379 -35.13 -29.22 15.49
N GLY A 380 -34.66 -29.77 16.62
CA GLY A 380 -34.59 -31.23 16.85
C GLY A 380 -33.62 -31.96 15.91
N ILE A 381 -32.70 -31.24 15.27
CA ILE A 381 -31.73 -31.81 14.34
C ILE A 381 -30.70 -32.63 15.14
N ASN A 382 -30.37 -33.82 14.64
CA ASN A 382 -29.37 -34.68 15.29
C ASN A 382 -28.04 -33.91 15.48
N PRO A 383 -27.42 -33.95 16.68
CA PRO A 383 -26.21 -33.18 16.99
C PRO A 383 -25.05 -33.41 16.01
N ALA A 384 -24.91 -34.64 15.49
CA ALA A 384 -23.88 -34.97 14.52
C ALA A 384 -24.10 -34.28 13.17
N LEU A 385 -25.37 -34.16 12.75
CA LEU A 385 -25.74 -33.46 11.52
C LEU A 385 -25.63 -31.93 11.70
N ALA A 386 -26.00 -31.41 12.88
CA ALA A 386 -25.88 -30.00 13.22
C ALA A 386 -24.41 -29.53 13.27
N ALA A 387 -23.48 -30.40 13.72
CA ALA A 387 -22.05 -30.12 13.71
C ALA A 387 -21.49 -30.03 12.27
N VAL A 388 -21.93 -30.92 11.37
CA VAL A 388 -21.51 -30.90 9.95
C VAL A 388 -22.07 -29.66 9.22
N LEU A 389 -23.31 -29.27 9.52
CA LEU A 389 -23.92 -28.06 8.93
C LEU A 389 -23.35 -26.76 9.50
N GLY A 390 -22.96 -26.74 10.77
CA GLY A 390 -22.24 -25.61 11.38
C GLY A 390 -20.83 -25.42 10.81
N ASP A 391 -20.18 -26.50 10.38
CA ASP A 391 -18.85 -26.50 9.74
C ASP A 391 -18.90 -26.08 8.26
N TRP A 392 -20.04 -26.29 7.57
CA TRP A 392 -20.25 -25.87 6.18
C TRP A 392 -20.11 -24.36 5.95
N GLY A 393 -20.36 -23.54 6.97
CA GLY A 393 -20.11 -22.09 6.91
C GLY A 393 -18.62 -21.71 6.84
N GLN A 394 -17.71 -22.64 7.16
CA GLN A 394 -16.26 -22.43 7.13
C GLN A 394 -15.57 -22.97 5.86
N ARG A 395 -16.26 -23.81 5.09
CA ARG A 395 -15.76 -24.34 3.80
C ARG A 395 -16.75 -24.00 2.68
N ALA A 396 -16.62 -22.79 2.13
CA ALA A 396 -17.28 -22.48 0.86
C ALA A 396 -16.63 -23.31 -0.28
N PRO A 397 -17.42 -23.81 -1.26
CA PRO A 397 -16.88 -24.58 -2.37
C PRO A 397 -16.04 -23.70 -3.30
N VAL A 398 -14.85 -24.21 -3.65
CA VAL A 398 -14.00 -23.65 -4.71
C VAL A 398 -14.72 -23.83 -6.04
N LEU A 399 -15.30 -22.75 -6.57
CA LEU A 399 -15.68 -22.66 -7.98
C LEU A 399 -14.42 -22.29 -8.77
N HIS A 400 -13.87 -23.27 -9.48
CA HIS A 400 -12.86 -23.03 -10.50
C HIS A 400 -13.49 -22.27 -11.67
N SER A 401 -13.01 -21.06 -11.92
CA SER A 401 -13.01 -20.38 -13.22
C SER A 401 -11.84 -19.42 -13.29
#